data_AF-A0A368UGY3-F1
#
_entry.id   AF-A0A368UGY3-F1
#
_cell.length_a   1.000
_cell.length_b   1.000
_cell.length_c   1.000
_cell.angle_alpha   90.00
_cell.angle_beta   90.00
_cell.angle_gamma   90.00
#
_symmetry.space_group_name_H-M   'P 1'
#
loop_
_entity.id
_entity.type
_entity.pdbx_description
1 polymer ?
#
loop_
_entity_poly.entity_id
_entity_poly.type
_entity_poly.pdbx_seq_one_letter_code
_entity_poly.pdbx_strand_id
1 'polypeptide(L)' 'MVLSVLGQTDNYIDNTDVIEWSNKLQKIDVKSYVYLNPNAGHGGINSEEREFLINLLSFFLKSVME' A
#
# COMPACT_ATOMS: atom_id res chain seq x y z
N MET A 1 -10.21 0.16 7.48
CA MET A 1 -9.27 -0.51 6.57
C MET A 1 -8.06 0.38 6.38
N VAL A 2 -6.87 -0.19 6.29
CA VAL A 2 -5.63 0.52 5.93
C VAL A 2 -5.07 -0.11 4.66
N LEU A 3 -4.65 0.72 3.70
CA LEU A 3 -3.96 0.29 2.50
C LEU A 3 -2.66 1.07 2.38
N SER A 4 -1.54 0.36 2.47
CA SER A 4 -0.20 0.95 2.33
C SER A 4 0.36 0.62 0.96
N VAL A 5 0.85 1.62 0.24
CA VAL A 5 1.49 1.47 -1.07
C VAL A 5 2.94 1.89 -0.94
N LEU A 6 3.85 0.98 -1.30
CA LEU A 6 5.28 1.09 -1.07
C LEU A 6 6.05 0.93 -2.36
N GLY A 7 7.19 1.61 -2.48
CA GLY A 7 8.14 1.38 -3.55
C GLY A 7 9.29 0.51 -3.09
N GLN A 8 9.59 -0.56 -3.82
CA GLN A 8 10.70 -1.46 -3.48
C GLN A 8 12.06 -0.76 -3.49
N THR A 9 12.19 0.32 -4.27
CA THR A 9 13.43 1.10 -4.40
C THR A 9 13.42 2.38 -3.55
N ASP A 10 12.49 2.50 -2.60
CA ASP A 10 12.50 3.62 -1.64
C ASP A 10 13.72 3.52 -0.73
N ASN A 11 14.56 4.56 -0.72
CA ASN A 11 15.76 4.66 0.10
C ASN A 11 15.53 5.50 1.38
N TYR A 12 14.32 6.05 1.56
CA TYR A 12 13.96 6.89 2.70
C TYR A 12 13.11 6.17 3.74
N ILE A 13 12.36 5.15 3.35
CA ILE A 13 11.50 4.34 4.23
C ILE A 13 11.85 2.86 4.07
N ASP A 14 12.01 2.15 5.19
CA ASP A 14 12.15 0.69 5.19
C ASP A 14 10.79 0.03 4.99
N ASN A 15 10.66 -0.71 3.89
CA ASN A 15 9.44 -1.45 3.57
C ASN A 15 9.09 -2.52 4.63
N THR A 16 10.10 -3.04 5.32
CA THR A 16 9.95 -4.05 6.39
C THR A 16 9.13 -3.49 7.55
N ASP A 17 9.41 -2.26 7.98
CA ASP A 17 8.71 -1.61 9.08
C ASP A 17 7.21 -1.46 8.80
N VAL A 18 6.87 -1.09 7.56
CA VAL A 18 5.47 -0.93 7.15
C VAL A 18 4.76 -2.28 7.04
N ILE A 19 5.44 -3.32 6.54
CA ILE A 19 4.92 -4.70 6.50
C ILE A 19 4.66 -5.21 7.92
N GLU A 20 5.61 -5.02 8.83
CA GLU A 20 5.44 -5.40 10.24
C GLU A 20 4.29 -4.66 10.91
N TRP A 21 4.14 -3.36 10.64
CA TRP A 21 3.04 -2.58 11.14
C TRP A 21 1.68 -3.09 10.63
N SER A 22 1.58 -3.40 9.34
CA SER A 22 0.37 -4.02 8.76
C SER A 22 0.04 -5.35 9.43
N ASN A 23 1.04 -6.21 9.65
CA ASN A 23 0.86 -7.47 10.37
C ASN A 23 0.37 -7.26 11.82
N LYS A 24 0.88 -6.24 12.52
CA LYS A 24 0.41 -5.88 13.87
C LYS A 24 -1.04 -5.39 13.87
N LEU A 25 -1.46 -4.64 12.85
CA LEU A 25 -2.86 -4.22 12.68
C LEU A 25 -3.79 -5.43 12.43
N GLN A 26 -3.39 -6.36 11.57
CA GLN A 26 -4.18 -7.57 11.30
C GLN A 26 -4.39 -8.42 12.56
N LYS A 27 -3.41 -8.48 13.47
CA LYS A 27 -3.53 -9.20 14.76
C LYS A 27 -4.60 -8.65 15.70
N ILE A 28 -5.00 -7.39 15.51
CA ILE A 28 -6.09 -6.75 16.27
C ILE A 28 -7.36 -6.58 15.42
N ASP A 29 -7.53 -7.45 14.42
CA ASP A 29 -8.69 -7.54 13.52
C ASP A 29 -8.92 -6.28 12.66
N VAL A 30 -7.88 -5.46 12.46
CA VAL A 30 -7.92 -4.35 11.51
C VAL A 30 -7.55 -4.86 10.12
N LYS A 31 -8.49 -4.76 9.17
CA LYS A 31 -8.23 -5.00 7.73
C LYS A 31 -7.09 -4.08 7.25
N SER A 32 -5.91 -4.64 7.03
CA SER A 32 -4.72 -3.92 6.57
C SER A 32 -4.06 -4.67 5.42
N TYR A 33 -3.70 -3.96 4.37
CA TYR A 33 -3.05 -4.52 3.18
C TYR A 33 -1.83 -3.69 2.80
N VAL A 34 -0.81 -4.36 2.27
CA VAL A 34 0.41 -3.74 1.75
C VAL A 34 0.57 -4.14 0.29
N TYR A 35 0.76 -3.15 -0.57
CA TYR A 35 1.20 -3.36 -1.95
C TYR A 35 2.63 -2.83 -2.08
N LEU A 36 3.56 -3.72 -2.42
CA LEU A 36 4.96 -3.39 -2.68
C LEU A 36 5.19 -3.37 -4.19
N ASN A 37 5.44 -2.19 -4.73
CA ASN A 37 5.67 -1.98 -6.16
C ASN A 37 7.17 -2.16 -6.49
N PRO A 38 7.56 -3.16 -7.30
CA PRO A 38 8.95 -3.38 -7.65
C PRO A 38 9.56 -2.26 -8.51
N ASN A 39 8.72 -1.49 -9.20
CA ASN A 39 9.14 -0.49 -10.18
C ASN A 39 9.01 0.96 -9.67
N ALA A 40 8.76 1.16 -8.38
CA ALA A 40 8.63 2.48 -7.77
C ALA A 40 9.65 2.72 -6.66
N GLY A 41 10.02 3.99 -6.50
CA GLY A 41 10.77 4.51 -5.36
C GLY A 41 9.84 5.14 -4.33
N HIS A 42 10.23 6.28 -3.76
CA HIS A 42 9.51 6.91 -2.66
C HIS A 42 8.00 7.18 -2.88
N GLY A 43 7.58 7.43 -4.12
CA GLY A 43 6.16 7.66 -4.45
C GLY A 43 5.27 6.41 -4.37
N GLY A 44 5.83 5.21 -4.25
CA GLY A 44 5.12 3.92 -4.20
C GLY A 44 4.42 3.50 -5.50
N ILE A 45 4.24 4.43 -6.45
CA ILE A 45 3.63 4.20 -7.77
C ILE A 45 4.44 4.96 -8.82
N ASN A 46 4.58 4.38 -10.01
CA ASN A 46 5.19 5.01 -11.18
C ASN A 46 4.17 5.88 -11.94
N SER A 47 4.62 6.99 -12.54
CA SER A 47 3.79 7.88 -13.36
C SER A 47 3.06 7.19 -14.52
N GLU A 48 3.58 6.06 -15.00
CA GLU A 48 2.95 5.27 -16.08
C GLU A 48 1.80 4.38 -15.56
N GLU A 49 1.66 4.21 -14.24
CA GLU A 49 0.70 3.27 -13.61
C GLU A 49 -0.62 3.95 -13.20
N ARG A 50 -1.08 4.93 -13.99
CA ARG A 50 -2.28 5.73 -13.68
C ARG A 50 -3.53 4.86 -13.49
N GLU A 51 -3.77 3.89 -14.36
CA GLU A 51 -4.93 3.00 -14.26
C GLU A 51 -4.87 2.13 -13.01
N PHE A 52 -3.69 1.65 -12.64
CA PHE A 52 -3.48 0.90 -11.42
C PHE A 52 -3.82 1.73 -10.18
N LEU A 53 -3.37 2.99 -10.11
CA LEU A 53 -3.72 3.91 -9.03
C LEU A 53 -5.24 4.12 -8.94
N ILE A 54 -5.92 4.34 -10.06
CA ILE A 54 -7.39 4.51 -10.08
C ILE A 54 -8.09 3.26 -9.53
N ASN A 55 -7.67 2.07 -9.96
CA ASN A 55 -8.24 0.80 -9.51
C ASN A 55 -7.98 0.57 -8.01
N LEU A 56 -6.77 0.88 -7.55
CA LEU A 56 -6.37 0.74 -6.15
C LEU A 56 -7.19 1.67 -5.24
N LEU A 57 -7.36 2.94 -5.63
CA LEU A 57 -8.21 3.89 -4.92
C LEU A 57 -9.69 3.48 -4.94
N SER A 58 -10.18 3.00 -6.09
CA SER A 58 -11.56 2.52 -6.21
C SER A 58 -11.82 1.32 -5.31
N PHE A 59 -10.88 0.38 -5.23
CA PHE A 59 -10.94 -0.76 -4.33
C PHE A 59 -10.97 -0.33 -2.86
N PHE A 60 -10.10 0.61 -2.47
CA PHE A 60 -10.09 1.15 -1.11
C PHE A 60 -11.42 1.82 -0.74
N LEU A 61 -11.93 2.70 -1.60
CA LEU A 61 -13.18 3.41 -1.35
C LEU A 61 -14.36 2.46 -1.19
N LYS A 62 -14.50 1.47 -2.09
CA LYS A 62 -15.54 0.44 -1.98
C LYS A 62 -15.44 -0.33 -0.66
N SER A 63 -14.24 -0.77 -0.30
CA SER A 63 -14.00 -1.59 0.89
C SER A 63 -14.20 -0.85 2.22
N VAL A 64 -14.25 0.49 2.20
CA VAL A 64 -14.51 1.32 3.40
C VAL A 64 -15.97 1.77 3.45
N MET A 65 -16.61 1.96 2.30
CA MET A 65 -17.99 2.46 2.22
C MET A 65 -19.06 1.36 2.24
N GLU A 66 -18.69 0.13 1.87
CA GLU A 66 -19.54 -1.07 1.88
C GLU A 66 -19.15 -2.00 3.03
#